data_AF-A0A834EF01-F1
#
_entry.id   AF-A0A834EF01-F1
#
_cell.length_a   1.000
_cell.length_b   1.000
_cell.length_c   1.000
_cell.angle_alpha   90.00
_cell.angle_beta   90.00
_cell.angle_gamma   90.00
#
_symmetry.space_group_name_H-M   'P 1'
#
loop_
_entity.id
_entity.type
_entity.pdbx_description
1 polymer ?
#
loop_
_entity_poly.entity_id
_entity_poly.type
_entity_poly.pdbx_seq_one_letter_code
_entity_poly.pdbx_strand_id
1 'polypeptide(L)'
;MGLPIRLVTAVNCNDIIHRTVQHGDFSLSETIKPTLASAMDIQVPYNMERIFWLLSDCNSQVTRALMEQFERTQSVRLPKELQSKVSYHPHTTEKERMQL
;
A
#
# COMPACT_ATOMS: atom_id res chain seq x y z
N MET A 1 -10.69 3.58 17.34
CA MET A 1 -10.88 4.62 16.30
C MET A 1 -11.93 4.11 15.32
N GLY A 2 -13.01 4.85 15.07
CA GLY A 2 -14.20 4.37 14.32
C GLY A 2 -14.78 5.40 13.36
N LEU A 3 -13.92 6.29 12.83
CA LEU A 3 -14.34 7.31 11.88
C LEU A 3 -14.52 6.66 10.49
N PRO A 4 -15.71 6.73 9.87
CA PRO A 4 -15.93 6.16 8.54
C PRO A 4 -15.26 7.04 7.49
N ILE A 5 -13.98 6.75 7.21
CA ILE A 5 -13.17 7.46 6.22
C ILE A 5 -12.84 6.59 5.02
N ARG A 6 -12.59 7.23 3.88
CA ARG A 6 -12.00 6.61 2.70
C ARG A 6 -10.59 7.12 2.54
N LEU A 7 -9.65 6.20 2.35
CA LEU A 7 -8.26 6.53 2.07
C LEU A 7 -8.04 6.43 0.56
N VAL A 8 -7.39 7.45 -0.01
CA VAL A 8 -6.99 7.48 -1.42
C VAL A 8 -5.51 7.76 -1.47
N THR A 9 -4.78 7.02 -2.29
CA THR A 9 -3.37 7.30 -2.57
C THR A 9 -3.26 8.15 -3.83
N ALA A 10 -2.69 9.34 -3.71
CA ALA A 10 -2.22 10.14 -4.83
C ALA A 10 -0.69 10.06 -4.89
N VAL A 11 -0.15 9.69 -6.06
CA VAL A 11 1.30 9.59 -6.31
C VAL A 11 1.67 10.43 -7.52
N ASN A 12 2.95 10.82 -7.61
CA ASN A 12 3.51 11.33 -8.85
C ASN A 12 4.06 10.19 -9.71
N CYS A 13 4.99 10.46 -10.63
CA CYS A 13 5.61 9.44 -11.46
C CYS A 13 6.51 8.45 -10.68
N ASN A 14 6.79 8.71 -9.41
CA ASN A 14 7.41 7.77 -8.48
C ASN A 14 6.29 6.99 -7.76
N ASP A 15 5.74 6.01 -8.46
CA ASP A 15 4.41 5.44 -8.20
C ASP A 15 4.41 4.13 -7.40
N ILE A 16 5.47 3.86 -6.61
CA ILE A 16 5.63 2.60 -5.87
C ILE A 16 4.40 2.22 -5.03
N ILE A 17 3.75 3.19 -4.37
CA ILE A 17 2.53 2.92 -3.58
C ILE A 17 1.37 2.51 -4.47
N HIS A 18 1.20 3.17 -5.61
CA HIS A 18 0.14 2.84 -6.56
C HIS A 18 0.33 1.43 -7.11
N ARG A 19 1.56 1.05 -7.50
CA ARG A 19 1.87 -0.32 -7.95
C ARG A 19 1.64 -1.37 -6.86
N THR A 20 1.93 -1.01 -5.62
CA THR A 20 1.69 -1.87 -4.45
C THR A 20 0.21 -2.13 -4.24
N VAL A 21 -0.62 -1.09 -4.31
CA VAL A 21 -2.08 -1.19 -4.09
C VAL A 21 -2.77 -1.95 -5.23
N GLN A 22 -2.37 -1.68 -6.47
CA GLN A 22 -3.02 -2.27 -7.64
C GLN A 22 -2.53 -3.70 -7.90
N HIS A 23 -1.21 -3.93 -7.85
CA HIS A 23 -0.59 -5.17 -8.35
C HIS A 23 0.17 -5.96 -7.28
N GLY A 24 0.27 -5.44 -6.06
CA GLY A 24 1.11 -6.01 -5.01
C GLY A 24 2.60 -5.87 -5.27
N ASP A 25 3.00 -4.99 -6.19
CA ASP A 25 4.40 -4.77 -6.57
C ASP A 25 5.00 -3.65 -5.71
N PHE A 26 5.81 -4.04 -4.72
CA PHE A 26 6.55 -3.12 -3.85
C PHE A 26 8.05 -3.17 -4.23
N SER A 27 8.36 -2.54 -5.35
CA SER A 27 9.71 -2.48 -5.93
C SER A 27 10.18 -1.05 -6.10
N LEU A 28 11.47 -0.82 -5.84
CA LEU A 28 12.09 0.46 -6.16
C LEU A 28 12.21 0.64 -7.67
N SER A 29 11.98 1.87 -8.12
CA SER A 29 12.42 2.30 -9.45
C SER A 29 13.93 2.48 -9.43
N GLU A 30 14.62 2.11 -10.51
CA GLU A 30 16.06 2.31 -10.67
C GLU A 30 16.47 3.78 -10.54
N THR A 31 15.56 4.70 -10.90
CA THR A 31 15.78 6.13 -10.80
C THR A 31 14.51 6.82 -10.31
N ILE A 32 14.67 7.73 -9.35
CA ILE A 32 13.63 8.66 -8.92
C ILE A 32 13.66 9.86 -9.86
N LYS A 33 12.51 10.18 -10.44
CA LYS A 33 12.38 11.31 -11.34
C LYS A 33 12.03 12.56 -10.52
N PRO A 34 12.81 13.64 -10.61
CA PRO A 34 12.45 14.90 -9.97
C PRO A 34 11.11 15.39 -10.51
N THR A 35 10.22 15.82 -9.61
CA THR A 35 8.92 16.38 -9.97
C THR A 35 8.70 17.75 -9.34
N LEU A 36 7.66 18.45 -9.80
CA LEU A 36 7.21 19.71 -9.19
C LEU A 36 6.81 19.52 -7.72
N ALA A 37 6.46 18.30 -7.32
CA ALA A 37 6.16 17.94 -5.95
C ALA A 37 7.33 17.15 -5.35
N SER A 38 8.48 17.81 -5.18
CA SER A 38 9.72 17.20 -4.68
C SER A 38 9.56 16.45 -3.35
N ALA A 39 8.62 16.86 -2.49
CA ALA A 39 8.30 16.13 -1.26
C ALA A 39 7.68 14.73 -1.48
N MET A 40 7.12 14.46 -2.66
CA MET A 40 6.56 13.16 -3.07
C MET A 40 7.57 12.31 -3.87
N ASP A 41 8.77 12.82 -4.16
CA ASP A 41 9.84 12.07 -4.84
C ASP A 41 10.51 11.09 -3.88
N ILE A 42 9.70 10.22 -3.29
CA ILE A 42 10.08 9.27 -2.25
C ILE A 42 10.75 8.07 -2.89
N GLN A 43 11.99 7.81 -2.50
CA GLN A 43 12.72 6.61 -2.90
C GLN A 43 12.19 5.38 -2.15
N VAL A 44 12.20 5.41 -0.81
CA VAL A 44 11.74 4.30 0.03
C VAL A 44 10.57 4.77 0.90
N PRO A 45 9.35 4.24 0.70
CA PRO A 45 8.18 4.64 1.49
C PRO A 45 8.15 3.91 2.84
N TYR A 46 9.02 4.30 3.77
CA TYR A 46 9.22 3.65 5.07
C TYR A 46 7.94 3.47 5.92
N ASN A 47 6.94 4.36 5.78
CA ASN A 47 5.67 4.22 6.50
C ASN A 47 4.81 3.03 6.03
N MET A 48 5.11 2.43 4.87
CA MET A 48 4.38 1.26 4.37
C MET A 48 4.56 0.03 5.27
N GLU A 49 5.66 -0.07 6.01
CA GLU A 49 5.85 -1.12 7.01
C GLU A 49 4.70 -1.15 8.04
N ARG A 50 4.27 0.02 8.52
CA ARG A 50 3.16 0.14 9.48
C ARG A 50 1.83 -0.29 8.88
N ILE A 51 1.62 0.01 7.59
CA ILE A 51 0.42 -0.42 6.88
C ILE A 51 0.44 -1.94 6.70
N PHE A 52 1.57 -2.52 6.29
CA PHE A 52 1.69 -3.97 6.16
C PHE A 52 1.48 -4.68 7.50
N TRP A 53 2.04 -4.16 8.59
CA TRP A 53 1.80 -4.68 9.93
C TRP A 53 0.34 -4.60 10.35
N LEU A 54 -0.34 -3.48 10.08
CA LEU A 54 -1.76 -3.35 10.42
C LEU A 54 -2.63 -4.33 9.60
N LEU A 55 -2.32 -4.51 8.31
CA LEU A 55 -3.09 -5.38 7.42
C LEU A 55 -2.71 -6.87 7.59
N SER A 56 -1.54 -7.18 8.14
CA SER A 56 -1.13 -8.54 8.52
C SER A 56 -1.68 -8.96 9.90
N ASP A 57 -2.72 -8.30 10.39
CA ASP A 57 -3.33 -8.56 11.70
C ASP A 57 -2.30 -8.41 12.85
N CYS A 58 -1.45 -7.39 12.74
CA CYS A 58 -0.37 -7.07 13.67
C CYS A 58 0.73 -8.15 13.76
N ASN A 59 0.88 -8.99 12.72
CA ASN A 59 1.89 -10.04 12.68
C ASN A 59 3.28 -9.47 12.32
N SER A 60 4.13 -9.33 13.35
CA SER A 60 5.49 -8.82 13.20
C SER A 60 6.43 -9.75 12.41
N GLN A 61 6.20 -11.06 12.43
CA GLN A 61 7.04 -12.01 11.68
C GLN A 61 6.85 -11.85 10.17
N VAL A 62 5.60 -11.71 9.73
CA VAL A 62 5.26 -11.49 8.32
C VAL A 62 5.82 -10.16 7.83
N THR A 63 5.61 -9.08 8.59
CA THR A 63 6.14 -7.75 8.23
C THR A 63 7.66 -7.77 8.18
N ARG A 64 8.32 -8.38 9.17
CA ARG A 64 9.78 -8.50 9.20
C ARG A 64 10.31 -9.24 7.99
N ALA A 65 9.75 -10.39 7.65
CA ALA A 65 10.18 -11.17 6.49
C ALA A 65 10.03 -10.39 5.18
N LEU A 66 8.93 -9.64 5.02
CA LEU A 66 8.71 -8.76 3.86
C LEU A 66 9.75 -7.65 3.78
N MET A 67 10.05 -6.98 4.91
CA MET A 67 11.00 -5.87 4.94
C MET A 67 12.44 -6.36 4.78
N GLU A 68 12.84 -7.47 5.40
CA GLU A 68 14.16 -8.07 5.21
C GLU A 68 14.38 -8.52 3.76
N GLN A 69 13.34 -9.05 3.09
CA GLN A 69 13.40 -9.33 1.67
C GLN A 69 13.59 -8.04 0.87
N PHE A 70 12.76 -7.03 1.12
CA PHE A 70 12.84 -5.75 0.42
C PHE A 70 14.20 -5.05 0.62
N GLU A 71 14.78 -5.06 1.81
CA GLU A 71 16.11 -4.50 2.04
C GLU A 71 17.19 -5.20 1.20
N ARG A 72 17.10 -6.53 1.07
CA ARG A 72 18.06 -7.32 0.30
C ARG A 72 17.91 -7.18 -1.21
N THR A 73 16.68 -7.13 -1.72
CA THR A 73 16.39 -7.21 -3.16
C THR A 73 15.86 -5.91 -3.75
N GLN A 74 15.55 -4.92 -2.93
CA GLN A 74 14.87 -3.66 -3.30
C GLN A 74 13.51 -3.90 -3.99
N SER A 75 12.96 -5.11 -3.88
CA SER A 75 11.77 -5.56 -4.59
C SER A 75 11.13 -6.73 -3.87
N VAL A 76 9.85 -6.60 -3.55
CA VAL A 76 9.03 -7.67 -2.97
C VAL A 76 7.65 -7.67 -3.59
N ARG A 77 7.09 -8.87 -3.77
CA ARG A 77 5.70 -9.04 -4.18
C ARG A 77 4.85 -9.40 -2.98
N LEU A 78 3.79 -8.63 -2.75
CA LEU A 78 2.90 -8.88 -1.62
C LEU A 78 2.18 -10.22 -1.78
N PRO A 79 2.02 -10.99 -0.68
CA PRO A 79 1.11 -12.13 -0.65
C PRO A 79 -0.30 -11.69 -1.06
N LYS A 80 -1.04 -12.57 -1.77
CA LYS A 80 -2.39 -12.28 -2.27
C LYS A 80 -3.34 -11.79 -1.18
N GLU A 81 -3.26 -12.37 0.00
CA GLU A 81 -4.05 -11.99 1.18
C GLU A 81 -3.80 -10.53 1.55
N LEU A 82 -2.53 -10.13 1.65
CA LEU A 82 -2.15 -8.77 2.00
C LEU A 82 -2.50 -7.78 0.87
N GLN A 83 -2.26 -8.16 -0.38
CA GLN A 83 -2.66 -7.36 -1.55
C GLN A 83 -4.17 -7.11 -1.56
N SER A 84 -4.99 -8.12 -1.28
CA SER A 84 -6.45 -7.97 -1.26
C SER A 84 -6.93 -6.99 -0.19
N LYS A 85 -6.28 -6.99 0.98
CA LYS A 85 -6.57 -6.04 2.07
C LYS A 85 -6.11 -4.61 1.74
N VAL A 86 -4.98 -4.46 1.06
CA VAL A 86 -4.48 -3.15 0.60
C VAL A 86 -5.36 -2.57 -0.51
N SER A 87 -5.81 -3.41 -1.44
CA SER A 87 -6.66 -3.01 -2.57
C SER A 87 -8.13 -2.79 -2.18
N TYR A 88 -8.51 -3.18 -0.95
CA TYR A 88 -9.89 -3.15 -0.51
C TYR A 88 -10.47 -1.73 -0.52
N HIS A 89 -11.39 -1.51 -1.45
CA HIS A 89 -12.30 -0.37 -1.44
C HIS A 89 -13.62 -0.87 -0.84
N PRO A 90 -14.05 -0.39 0.34
CA PRO A 90 -15.37 -0.74 0.85
C PRO A 90 -16.43 -0.22 -0.12
N HIS A 91 -16.93 -1.09 -1.00
CA HIS A 91 -18.19 -0.87 -1.67
C HIS A 91 -19.25 -0.82 -0.56
N THR A 92 -19.80 0.37 -0.33
CA THR A 92 -20.96 0.57 0.53
C THR A 92 -22.15 -0.03 -0.20
N THR A 93 -22.44 -1.29 0.05
CA THR A 93 -23.68 -1.95 -0.38
C THR A 93 -24.83 -1.49 0.55
N GLU A 94 -25.13 -0.19 0.53
CA GLU A 94 -26.28 0.43 1.22
C GLU A 94 -27.20 1.14 0.22
N LYS A 95 -27.44 0.53 -0.96
CA LYS A 95 -28.41 1.04 -1.94
C LYS A 95 -29.56 0.08 -2.31
N GLU A 96 -29.77 -1.00 -1.57
CA GLU A 96 -30.88 -1.95 -1.81
C GLU A 96 -31.79 -2.19 -0.59
N ARG A 97 -31.80 -1.31 0.42
CA ARG A 97 -32.71 -1.41 1.59
C ARG A 97 -33.73 -0.27 1.76
N MET A 98 -34.03 0.49 0.71
CA MET A 98 -35.15 1.45 0.71
C MET A 98 -36.04 1.31 -0.53
N GLN A 99 -36.58 0.10 -0.74
CA GLN A 99 -37.81 -0.11 -1.49
C GLN A 99 -38.67 -1.13 -0.73
N LEU A 100 -39.21 -0.70 0.41
CA LEU A 100 -40.44 -1.21 1.03
C LEU A 100 -41.15 -0.02 1.69
#